data_AF-S5VEA4-F1
#
_entry.id   AF-S5VEA4-F1
#
_cell.length_a   1.000
_cell.length_b   1.000
_cell.length_c   1.000
_cell.angle_alpha   90.00
_cell.angle_beta   90.00
_cell.angle_gamma   90.00
#
_symmetry.space_group_name_H-M   'P 1'
#
loop_
_entity.id
_entity.type
_entity.pdbx_description
1 polymer ?
#
loop_
_entity_poly.entity_id
_entity_poly.type
_entity_poly.pdbx_seq_one_letter_code
_entity_poly.pdbx_strand_id
1 'polypeptide(L)'
;MTAFTAGLADINLDESRAPRSGAEAAGMKSASSSIYDMAATLSGRGELWNWGMYDPGLAAEIEARLPGFTDFGTDGFSEQLYYLALRDLPDGLDGCADRTVLEVGCGTGEGLNFLSRLVPGARMTGLDLSPKAVARAEATLARGETLRFVQGDAEKLPFEDSSVDVLINIESSHTYPDLGRFLHEAARVLRPGGTLSHIDVFTRQRLRTMRGITEEMPQLKWITDHDVSAEVRAAVRRRMAPGSRFRRTLDRQRMNPLVRTIATHSQILMFGGMFAGYRPPSSVKVLSRLGLVPWMSGLPMESYRHQVAVRV
;
A
#
# COMPACT_ATOMS: atom_id res chain seq x y z
N MET A 1 -14.84 9.41 -16.34
CA MET A 1 -13.84 8.98 -15.33
C MET A 1 -14.10 9.76 -14.06
N THR A 2 -14.02 9.12 -12.89
CA THR A 2 -14.10 9.85 -11.61
C THR A 2 -12.85 10.74 -11.46
N ALA A 3 -12.92 11.81 -10.64
CA ALA A 3 -11.76 12.67 -10.37
C ALA A 3 -10.54 11.89 -9.85
N PHE A 4 -10.78 10.82 -9.09
CA PHE A 4 -9.74 9.90 -8.63
C PHE A 4 -9.09 9.11 -9.75
N THR A 5 -9.86 8.47 -10.64
CA THR A 5 -9.28 7.71 -11.76
C THR A 5 -8.50 8.62 -12.71
N ALA A 6 -8.99 9.86 -12.92
CA ALA A 6 -8.27 10.87 -13.68
C ALA A 6 -6.96 11.27 -12.99
N GLY A 7 -7.00 11.55 -11.69
CA GLY A 7 -5.80 11.87 -10.91
C GLY A 7 -4.79 10.73 -10.88
N LEU A 8 -5.22 9.47 -10.74
CA LEU A 8 -4.33 8.32 -10.80
C LEU A 8 -3.68 8.14 -12.18
N ALA A 9 -4.43 8.34 -13.26
CA ALA A 9 -3.88 8.30 -14.62
C ALA A 9 -2.84 9.40 -14.82
N ASP A 10 -3.15 10.61 -14.35
CA ASP A 10 -2.19 11.70 -14.35
C ASP A 10 -0.92 11.32 -13.56
N ILE A 11 -1.03 10.93 -12.29
CA ILE A 11 0.11 10.53 -11.42
C ILE A 11 1.02 9.48 -12.07
N ASN A 12 0.42 8.49 -12.73
CA ASN A 12 1.10 7.26 -13.12
C ASN A 12 1.44 7.17 -14.62
N LEU A 13 0.82 7.97 -15.48
CA LEU A 13 1.03 7.91 -16.93
C LEU A 13 1.57 9.21 -17.53
N ASP A 14 1.54 10.32 -16.78
CA ASP A 14 2.10 11.57 -17.29
C ASP A 14 3.61 11.43 -17.55
N GLU A 15 4.00 11.84 -18.75
CA GLU A 15 5.38 11.87 -19.20
C GLU A 15 6.07 13.20 -18.85
N SER A 16 5.30 14.22 -18.48
CA SER A 16 5.83 15.48 -18.00
C SER A 16 6.56 15.24 -16.66
N ARG A 17 7.84 15.60 -16.59
CA ARG A 17 8.63 15.57 -15.33
C ARG A 17 8.27 16.75 -14.41
N ALA A 18 7.21 17.50 -14.69
CA ALA A 18 6.87 18.68 -13.92
C ALA A 18 6.32 18.26 -12.55
N PRO A 19 6.83 18.83 -11.44
CA PRO A 19 6.26 18.60 -10.13
C PRO A 19 4.82 19.08 -10.09
N ARG A 20 3.90 18.22 -9.65
CA ARG A 20 2.51 18.62 -9.39
C ARG A 20 2.49 19.46 -8.13
N SER A 21 2.02 20.70 -8.22
CA SER A 21 2.02 21.61 -7.08
C SER A 21 0.75 22.46 -7.01
N GLY A 22 0.54 23.09 -5.85
CA GLY A 22 -0.58 24.00 -5.64
C GLY A 22 -1.96 23.32 -5.68
N ALA A 23 -2.92 23.95 -6.35
CA ALA A 23 -4.32 23.57 -6.31
C ALA A 23 -4.61 22.21 -6.95
N GLU A 24 -3.86 21.83 -7.98
CA GLU A 24 -4.02 20.55 -8.68
C GLU A 24 -3.66 19.36 -7.77
N ALA A 25 -2.46 19.39 -7.18
CA ALA A 25 -2.01 18.37 -6.23
C ALA A 25 -2.96 18.27 -5.02
N ALA A 26 -3.43 19.42 -4.50
CA ALA A 26 -4.41 19.44 -3.41
C ALA A 26 -5.75 18.78 -3.81
N GLY A 27 -6.23 19.02 -5.03
CA GLY A 27 -7.43 18.39 -5.57
C GLY A 27 -7.30 16.87 -5.66
N MET A 28 -6.16 16.37 -6.13
CA MET A 28 -5.87 14.93 -6.26
C MET A 28 -5.77 14.24 -4.89
N LYS A 29 -5.12 14.90 -3.92
CA LYS A 29 -5.04 14.44 -2.53
C LYS A 29 -6.43 14.35 -1.89
N SER A 30 -7.26 15.37 -2.08
CA SER A 30 -8.64 15.37 -1.59
C SER A 30 -9.49 14.25 -2.21
N ALA A 31 -9.37 14.03 -3.52
CA ALA A 31 -10.06 12.93 -4.21
C ALA A 31 -9.62 11.55 -3.69
N SER A 32 -8.32 11.35 -3.46
CA SER A 32 -7.77 10.11 -2.90
C SER A 32 -8.26 9.89 -1.48
N SER A 33 -8.10 10.88 -0.60
CA SER A 33 -8.56 10.84 0.80
C SER A 33 -10.05 10.50 0.90
N SER A 34 -10.90 11.10 0.05
CA SER A 34 -12.34 10.83 0.03
C SER A 34 -12.69 9.37 -0.29
N ILE A 35 -11.94 8.72 -1.19
CA ILE A 35 -12.17 7.31 -1.53
C ILE A 35 -11.68 6.39 -0.43
N TYR A 36 -10.53 6.67 0.16
CA TYR A 36 -10.02 5.88 1.27
C TYR A 36 -10.86 6.07 2.54
N ASP A 37 -11.45 7.24 2.76
CA ASP A 37 -12.46 7.48 3.80
C ASP A 37 -13.71 6.60 3.61
N MET A 38 -14.15 6.43 2.36
CA MET A 38 -15.25 5.52 2.02
C MET A 38 -14.85 4.08 2.26
N ALA A 39 -13.64 3.67 1.82
CA ALA A 39 -13.10 2.34 2.09
C ALA A 39 -12.99 2.06 3.59
N ALA A 40 -12.46 3.00 4.38
CA ALA A 40 -12.34 2.93 5.84
C ALA A 40 -13.68 2.65 6.53
N THR A 41 -14.74 3.29 6.02
CA THR A 41 -16.09 3.17 6.55
C THR A 41 -16.69 1.78 6.25
N LEU A 42 -16.36 1.23 5.09
CA LEU A 42 -16.88 -0.08 4.64
C LEU A 42 -16.03 -1.26 5.11
N SER A 43 -14.80 -1.01 5.57
CA SER A 43 -13.85 -2.07 5.89
C SER A 43 -14.12 -2.77 7.22
N GLY A 44 -13.91 -4.09 7.22
CA GLY A 44 -13.93 -4.96 8.39
C GLY A 44 -12.62 -4.93 9.19
N ARG A 45 -12.58 -5.68 10.31
CA ARG A 45 -11.35 -5.90 11.09
C ARG A 45 -10.39 -6.81 10.30
N GLY A 46 -9.10 -6.52 10.31
CA GLY A 46 -8.07 -7.31 9.60
C GLY A 46 -8.04 -7.13 8.08
N GLU A 47 -8.75 -6.14 7.53
CA GLU A 47 -8.68 -5.84 6.10
C GLU A 47 -7.46 -4.97 5.79
N LEU A 48 -6.57 -5.53 4.95
CA LEU A 48 -5.36 -4.87 4.44
C LEU A 48 -5.63 -4.42 3.00
N TRP A 49 -5.36 -3.14 2.71
CA TRP A 49 -5.67 -2.51 1.42
C TRP A 49 -4.50 -2.60 0.43
N ASN A 50 -3.89 -3.78 0.34
CA ASN A 50 -2.86 -4.08 -0.65
C ASN A 50 -3.14 -5.42 -1.34
N TRP A 51 -2.50 -5.66 -2.47
CA TRP A 51 -2.72 -6.86 -3.27
C TRP A 51 -2.13 -8.13 -2.65
N GLY A 52 -1.22 -7.99 -1.68
CA GLY A 52 -0.54 -9.10 -1.02
C GLY A 52 0.46 -9.79 -1.94
N MET A 53 1.23 -10.71 -1.38
CA MET A 53 2.11 -11.60 -2.12
C MET A 53 1.94 -13.04 -1.65
N TYR A 54 2.34 -13.98 -2.51
CA TYR A 54 2.34 -15.39 -2.18
C TYR A 54 3.73 -15.97 -2.42
N ASP A 55 4.38 -16.30 -1.32
CA ASP A 55 5.62 -17.05 -1.23
C ASP A 55 5.47 -18.07 -0.08
N PRO A 56 5.48 -19.39 -0.36
CA PRO A 56 5.32 -20.41 0.68
C PRO A 56 6.49 -20.44 1.68
N GLY A 57 7.69 -20.01 1.27
CA GLY A 57 8.85 -19.88 2.15
C GLY A 57 8.65 -18.76 3.16
N LEU A 58 8.25 -17.57 2.70
CA LEU A 58 7.94 -16.45 3.62
C LEU A 58 6.79 -16.79 4.55
N ALA A 59 5.74 -17.45 4.06
CA ALA A 59 4.64 -17.90 4.91
C ALA A 59 5.12 -18.86 6.02
N ALA A 60 6.03 -19.78 5.70
CA ALA A 60 6.61 -20.69 6.70
C ALA A 60 7.50 -19.96 7.72
N GLU A 61 8.27 -18.97 7.29
CA GLU A 61 9.06 -18.13 8.20
C GLU A 61 8.18 -17.33 9.16
N ILE A 62 7.09 -16.74 8.65
CA ILE A 62 6.13 -16.00 9.48
C ILE A 62 5.46 -16.94 10.48
N GLU A 63 5.01 -18.12 10.04
CA GLU A 63 4.38 -19.12 10.92
C GLU A 63 5.33 -19.58 12.04
N ALA A 64 6.63 -19.71 11.75
CA ALA A 64 7.63 -20.06 12.76
C ALA A 64 7.82 -18.96 13.82
N ARG A 65 7.64 -17.69 13.46
CA ARG A 65 7.79 -16.53 14.37
C ARG A 65 6.50 -16.15 15.08
N LEU A 66 5.38 -16.24 14.39
CA LEU A 66 4.05 -15.91 14.87
C LEU A 66 3.07 -17.03 14.46
N PRO A 67 3.04 -18.15 15.20
CA PRO A 67 2.13 -19.26 14.89
C PRO A 67 0.68 -18.81 14.83
N GLY A 68 -0.06 -19.27 13.83
CA GLY A 68 -1.45 -18.87 13.61
C GLY A 68 -1.60 -17.41 13.18
N PHE A 69 -0.63 -16.82 12.48
CA PHE A 69 -0.73 -15.41 12.06
C PHE A 69 -1.97 -15.11 11.19
N THR A 70 -2.54 -16.13 10.54
CA THR A 70 -3.78 -16.01 9.77
C THR A 70 -5.06 -16.14 10.60
N ASP A 71 -4.99 -16.55 11.87
CA ASP A 71 -6.14 -16.79 12.74
C ASP A 71 -6.92 -15.51 13.06
N PHE A 72 -6.29 -14.35 12.86
CA PHE A 72 -6.90 -13.03 13.03
C PHE A 72 -7.84 -12.63 11.90
N GLY A 73 -8.26 -13.59 11.08
CA GLY A 73 -9.15 -13.34 9.97
C GLY A 73 -8.44 -12.62 8.85
N THR A 74 -7.33 -13.17 8.39
CA THR A 74 -6.64 -12.73 7.16
C THR A 74 -6.41 -13.93 6.24
N ASP A 75 -5.91 -13.69 5.03
CA ASP A 75 -5.46 -14.77 4.13
C ASP A 75 -3.94 -14.93 4.08
N GLY A 76 -3.22 -14.17 4.90
CA GLY A 76 -1.77 -14.24 5.06
C GLY A 76 -0.97 -13.62 3.92
N PHE A 77 -1.59 -13.16 2.83
CA PHE A 77 -0.85 -12.64 1.67
C PHE A 77 -0.32 -11.22 1.90
N SER A 78 -1.10 -10.39 2.60
CA SER A 78 -0.68 -9.03 2.88
C SER A 78 0.40 -9.01 3.97
N GLU A 79 0.31 -9.89 4.96
CA GLU A 79 1.31 -10.12 5.99
C GLU A 79 2.67 -10.50 5.41
N GLN A 80 2.69 -11.28 4.31
CA GLN A 80 3.94 -11.61 3.62
C GLN A 80 4.63 -10.36 3.04
N LEU A 81 3.88 -9.39 2.50
CA LEU A 81 4.47 -8.12 2.05
C LEU A 81 5.07 -7.33 3.21
N TYR A 82 4.34 -7.23 4.33
CA TYR A 82 4.81 -6.53 5.52
C TYR A 82 6.05 -7.21 6.12
N TYR A 83 6.05 -8.54 6.22
CA TYR A 83 7.19 -9.31 6.70
C TYR A 83 8.42 -9.08 5.81
N LEU A 84 8.25 -9.17 4.48
CA LEU A 84 9.31 -8.91 3.50
C LEU A 84 9.89 -7.49 3.67
N ALA A 85 9.06 -6.49 3.95
CA ALA A 85 9.50 -5.10 4.12
C ALA A 85 10.55 -4.90 5.22
N LEU A 86 10.50 -5.68 6.30
CA LEU A 86 11.51 -5.64 7.36
C LEU A 86 12.59 -6.72 7.19
N ARG A 87 12.24 -7.89 6.65
CA ARG A 87 13.16 -9.02 6.46
C ARG A 87 14.30 -8.73 5.49
N ASP A 88 14.08 -7.87 4.50
CA ASP A 88 15.09 -7.53 3.47
C ASP A 88 15.92 -6.30 3.83
N LEU A 89 15.67 -5.68 4.99
CA LEU A 89 16.52 -4.61 5.48
C LEU A 89 17.92 -5.16 5.80
N PRO A 90 18.98 -4.34 5.71
CA PRO A 90 20.35 -4.75 6.02
C PRO A 90 20.51 -5.42 7.39
N ASP A 91 19.80 -4.93 8.40
CA ASP A 91 19.83 -5.47 9.77
C ASP A 91 18.75 -6.56 10.00
N GLY A 92 17.98 -6.87 8.97
CA GLY A 92 16.82 -7.77 9.03
C GLY A 92 15.73 -7.31 9.99
N LEU A 93 14.72 -8.17 10.15
CA LEU A 93 13.55 -7.90 11.00
C LEU A 93 13.92 -7.77 12.48
N ASP A 94 14.86 -8.57 12.97
CA ASP A 94 15.31 -8.53 14.37
C ASP A 94 16.10 -7.25 14.69
N GLY A 95 16.75 -6.66 13.69
CA GLY A 95 17.42 -5.37 13.80
C GLY A 95 16.45 -4.21 14.06
N CYS A 96 15.15 -4.39 13.86
CA CYS A 96 14.13 -3.38 14.14
C CYS A 96 13.71 -3.32 15.62
N ALA A 97 14.16 -4.25 16.47
CA ALA A 97 13.90 -4.18 17.91
C ALA A 97 14.40 -2.85 18.50
N ASP A 98 13.60 -2.24 19.37
CA ASP A 98 13.84 -0.93 20.01
C ASP A 98 13.98 0.28 19.07
N ARG A 99 13.84 0.08 17.75
CA ARG A 99 13.92 1.14 16.73
C ARG A 99 12.60 1.89 16.58
N THR A 100 12.69 3.13 16.11
CA THR A 100 11.55 3.92 15.65
C THR A 100 11.23 3.56 14.19
N VAL A 101 10.07 2.94 13.98
CA VAL A 101 9.57 2.54 12.66
C VAL A 101 8.41 3.46 12.26
N LEU A 102 8.46 4.02 11.05
CA LEU A 102 7.39 4.83 10.46
C LEU A 102 6.82 4.12 9.23
N GLU A 103 5.52 3.84 9.23
CA GLU A 103 4.79 3.52 7.99
C GLU A 103 4.15 4.78 7.43
N VAL A 104 4.46 5.11 6.17
CA VAL A 104 3.80 6.19 5.43
C VAL A 104 2.77 5.56 4.48
N GLY A 105 1.50 5.97 4.62
CA GLY A 105 0.37 5.37 3.92
C GLY A 105 -0.20 4.13 4.62
N CYS A 106 -0.36 4.18 5.95
CA CYS A 106 -0.71 2.98 6.76
C CYS A 106 -2.17 2.52 6.66
N GLY A 107 -3.05 3.30 6.01
CA GLY A 107 -4.48 3.02 5.95
C GLY A 107 -5.09 2.83 7.34
N THR A 108 -5.77 1.70 7.55
CA THR A 108 -6.40 1.33 8.83
C THR A 108 -5.43 0.75 9.86
N GLY A 109 -4.12 0.68 9.55
CA GLY A 109 -3.07 0.33 10.49
C GLY A 109 -2.89 -1.17 10.77
N GLU A 110 -3.66 -2.04 10.11
CA GLU A 110 -3.61 -3.50 10.35
C GLU A 110 -2.23 -4.10 10.04
N GLY A 111 -1.52 -3.55 9.04
CA GLY A 111 -0.20 -4.03 8.63
C GLY A 111 0.87 -3.71 9.66
N LEU A 112 0.89 -2.47 10.14
CA LEU A 112 1.74 -2.07 11.26
C LEU A 112 1.39 -2.83 12.55
N ASN A 113 0.10 -3.08 12.79
CA ASN A 113 -0.35 -3.90 13.91
C ASN A 113 0.19 -5.34 13.82
N PHE A 114 0.24 -5.94 12.63
CA PHE A 114 0.91 -7.22 12.41
C PHE A 114 2.41 -7.12 12.71
N LEU A 115 3.12 -6.14 12.15
CA LEU A 115 4.55 -5.95 12.37
C LEU A 115 4.92 -5.75 13.85
N SER A 116 4.12 -5.01 14.60
CA SER A 116 4.36 -4.78 16.03
C SER A 116 4.24 -6.04 16.90
N ARG A 117 3.58 -7.10 16.40
CA ARG A 117 3.54 -8.42 17.05
C ARG A 117 4.77 -9.27 16.70
N LEU A 118 5.31 -9.07 15.50
CA LEU A 118 6.53 -9.75 15.03
C LEU A 118 7.81 -9.17 15.60
N VAL A 119 7.83 -7.86 15.88
CA VAL A 119 9.00 -7.15 16.41
C VAL A 119 8.66 -6.50 17.75
N PRO A 120 8.59 -7.27 18.85
CA PRO A 120 8.41 -6.70 20.18
C PRO A 120 9.51 -5.67 20.48
N GLY A 121 9.13 -4.56 21.12
CA GLY A 121 10.05 -3.48 21.51
C GLY A 121 10.20 -2.34 20.48
N ALA A 122 9.88 -2.57 19.20
CA ALA A 122 9.86 -1.50 18.22
C ALA A 122 8.78 -0.45 18.55
N ARG A 123 9.11 0.83 18.33
CA ARG A 123 8.18 1.96 18.47
C ARG A 123 7.64 2.31 17.09
N MET A 124 6.43 1.88 16.80
CA MET A 124 5.84 1.97 15.47
C MET A 124 4.84 3.12 15.37
N THR A 125 4.96 3.94 14.33
CA THR A 125 4.01 5.00 13.98
C THR A 125 3.49 4.79 12.57
N GLY A 126 2.17 4.74 12.39
CA GLY A 126 1.55 4.79 11.07
C GLY A 126 1.10 6.21 10.75
N LEU A 127 1.33 6.66 9.52
CA LEU A 127 0.85 7.92 9.01
C LEU A 127 -0.06 7.67 7.80
N ASP A 128 -1.22 8.30 7.76
CA ASP A 128 -2.09 8.28 6.57
C ASP A 128 -2.75 9.64 6.33
N LEU A 129 -3.09 9.91 5.07
CA LEU A 129 -3.78 11.13 4.66
C LEU A 129 -5.27 11.11 5.05
N SER A 130 -5.88 9.93 5.13
CA SER A 130 -7.29 9.73 5.50
C SER A 130 -7.50 9.94 7.00
N PRO A 131 -8.22 10.99 7.43
CA PRO A 131 -8.52 11.20 8.84
C PRO A 131 -9.38 10.07 9.43
N LYS A 132 -10.27 9.46 8.63
CA LYS A 132 -11.11 8.35 9.11
C LYS A 132 -10.33 7.06 9.31
N ALA A 133 -9.40 6.75 8.41
CA ALA A 133 -8.55 5.57 8.55
C ALA A 133 -7.68 5.67 9.80
N VAL A 134 -7.04 6.83 10.01
CA VAL A 134 -6.25 7.12 11.21
C VAL A 134 -7.11 7.06 12.48
N ALA A 135 -8.26 7.73 12.51
CA ALA A 135 -9.13 7.73 13.69
C ALA A 135 -9.58 6.30 14.07
N ARG A 136 -9.84 5.45 13.08
CA ARG A 136 -10.15 4.03 13.30
C ARG A 136 -8.95 3.25 13.82
N ALA A 137 -7.77 3.45 13.24
CA ALA A 137 -6.55 2.77 13.65
C ALA A 137 -6.19 3.13 15.10
N GLU A 138 -6.23 4.42 15.43
CA GLU A 138 -6.05 4.93 16.79
C GLU A 138 -7.04 4.29 17.76
N ALA A 139 -8.33 4.29 17.43
CA ALA A 139 -9.36 3.78 18.32
C ALA A 139 -9.30 2.26 18.56
N THR A 140 -8.74 1.49 17.62
CA THR A 140 -8.84 0.02 17.66
C THR A 140 -7.51 -0.72 17.82
N LEU A 141 -6.39 -0.10 17.49
CA LEU A 141 -5.08 -0.76 17.42
C LEU A 141 -4.00 -0.10 18.29
N ALA A 142 -4.14 1.18 18.64
CA ALA A 142 -3.10 1.91 19.37
C ALA A 142 -2.76 1.28 20.73
N ARG A 143 -1.47 1.30 21.10
CA ARG A 143 -0.91 0.68 22.31
C ARG A 143 0.13 1.59 22.96
N GLY A 144 -0.29 2.79 23.32
CA GLY A 144 0.60 3.81 23.90
C GLY A 144 1.75 4.13 22.94
N GLU A 145 2.98 4.13 23.43
CA GLU A 145 4.15 4.49 22.61
C GLU A 145 4.60 3.40 21.62
N THR A 146 4.13 2.16 21.80
CA THR A 146 4.57 1.01 20.98
C THR A 146 3.94 1.00 19.60
N LEU A 147 2.68 1.42 19.49
CA LEU A 147 1.94 1.52 18.23
C LEU A 147 0.98 2.69 18.29
N ARG A 148 1.17 3.65 17.40
CA ARG A 148 0.33 4.85 17.25
C ARG A 148 0.14 5.20 15.78
N PHE A 149 -0.83 6.05 15.49
CA PHE A 149 -1.27 6.45 14.17
C PHE A 149 -1.55 7.94 14.16
N VAL A 150 -1.10 8.62 13.12
CA VAL A 150 -1.22 10.07 12.97
C VAL A 150 -1.70 10.44 11.59
N GLN A 151 -2.51 11.49 11.50
CA GLN A 151 -2.88 12.05 10.21
C GLN A 151 -1.74 12.90 9.68
N GLY A 152 -1.38 12.74 8.41
CA GLY A 152 -0.38 13.58 7.78
C GLY A 152 -0.28 13.38 6.27
N ASP A 153 0.55 14.20 5.65
CA ASP A 153 0.82 14.17 4.21
C ASP A 153 2.19 13.53 3.97
N ALA A 154 2.27 12.51 3.10
CA ALA A 154 3.52 11.85 2.74
C ALA A 154 4.54 12.81 2.12
N GLU A 155 4.07 13.89 1.47
CA GLU A 155 4.91 14.91 0.84
C GLU A 155 5.27 16.07 1.77
N LYS A 156 4.83 16.00 3.04
CA LYS A 156 5.15 16.94 4.12
C LYS A 156 4.99 16.24 5.48
N LEU A 157 5.96 15.39 5.80
CA LEU A 157 5.95 14.54 6.98
C LEU A 157 6.04 15.38 8.27
N PRO A 158 5.10 15.21 9.23
CA PRO A 158 5.06 15.96 10.49
C PRO A 158 6.03 15.37 11.53
N PHE A 159 7.24 15.01 11.10
CA PHE A 159 8.29 14.45 11.95
C PHE A 159 9.56 15.29 11.86
N GLU A 160 10.33 15.31 12.94
CA GLU A 160 11.61 15.99 13.00
C GLU A 160 12.63 15.31 12.08
N ASP A 161 13.62 16.09 11.65
CA ASP A 161 14.76 15.59 10.89
C ASP A 161 15.49 14.51 11.70
N SER A 162 15.93 13.43 11.06
CA SER A 162 16.71 12.37 11.72
C SER A 162 16.04 11.77 12.97
N SER A 163 14.72 11.55 12.93
CA SER A 163 13.93 11.03 14.05
C SER A 163 13.47 9.57 13.88
N VAL A 164 13.59 9.01 12.68
CA VAL A 164 13.13 7.67 12.30
C VAL A 164 14.30 6.76 11.93
N ASP A 165 14.29 5.50 12.36
CA ASP A 165 15.33 4.52 12.01
C ASP A 165 14.95 3.71 10.76
N VAL A 166 13.68 3.36 10.64
CA VAL A 166 13.13 2.56 9.53
C VAL A 166 11.86 3.23 9.01
N LEU A 167 11.82 3.52 7.71
CA LEU A 167 10.61 3.97 7.03
C LEU A 167 10.12 2.85 6.10
N ILE A 168 8.85 2.50 6.22
CA ILE A 168 8.17 1.59 5.29
C ILE A 168 7.09 2.33 4.52
N ASN A 169 6.95 2.00 3.23
CA ASN A 169 5.87 2.48 2.38
C ASN A 169 5.42 1.32 1.50
N ILE A 170 4.17 0.88 1.66
CA ILE A 170 3.65 -0.32 1.00
C ILE A 170 2.36 0.05 0.26
N GLU A 171 2.37 -0.13 -1.05
CA GLU A 171 1.25 0.08 -1.97
C GLU A 171 0.52 1.41 -1.73
N SER A 172 1.27 2.52 -1.68
CA SER A 172 0.71 3.84 -1.36
C SER A 172 1.23 4.96 -2.26
N SER A 173 2.53 4.97 -2.57
CA SER A 173 3.18 6.01 -3.39
C SER A 173 2.67 6.15 -4.82
N HIS A 174 2.02 5.12 -5.37
CA HIS A 174 1.33 5.18 -6.66
C HIS A 174 0.16 6.18 -6.67
N THR A 175 -0.25 6.67 -5.50
CA THR A 175 -1.26 7.73 -5.33
C THR A 175 -0.67 9.11 -5.00
N TYR A 176 0.64 9.24 -4.88
CA TYR A 176 1.28 10.51 -4.48
C TYR A 176 1.51 11.40 -5.71
N PRO A 177 0.94 12.62 -5.74
CA PRO A 177 1.21 13.59 -6.81
C PRO A 177 2.70 13.85 -7.06
N ASP A 178 3.50 13.99 -6.00
CA ASP A 178 4.93 14.29 -6.07
C ASP A 178 5.75 13.24 -5.31
N LEU A 179 6.17 12.20 -6.05
CA LEU A 179 7.02 11.12 -5.52
C LEU A 179 8.38 11.65 -5.05
N GLY A 180 8.91 12.67 -5.73
CA GLY A 180 10.19 13.28 -5.38
C GLY A 180 10.15 13.94 -4.02
N ARG A 181 9.09 14.70 -3.72
CA ARG A 181 8.86 15.27 -2.39
C ARG A 181 8.76 14.22 -1.30
N PHE A 182 8.01 13.15 -1.54
CA PHE A 182 7.93 12.04 -0.58
C PHE A 182 9.32 11.47 -0.29
N LEU A 183 10.12 11.19 -1.32
CA LEU A 183 11.47 10.65 -1.13
C LEU A 183 12.42 11.62 -0.42
N HIS A 184 12.31 12.93 -0.67
CA HIS A 184 13.06 13.95 0.07
C HIS A 184 12.65 13.99 1.55
N GLU A 185 11.35 13.92 1.84
CA GLU A 185 10.85 13.88 3.22
C GLU A 185 11.28 12.58 3.92
N ALA A 186 11.24 11.44 3.23
CA ALA A 186 11.75 10.17 3.75
C ALA A 186 13.24 10.27 4.10
N ALA A 187 14.05 10.84 3.20
CA ALA A 187 15.46 11.10 3.46
C ALA A 187 15.69 12.08 4.62
N ARG A 188 14.82 13.08 4.80
CA ARG A 188 14.92 14.08 5.87
C ARG A 188 14.64 13.46 7.24
N VAL A 189 13.57 12.67 7.38
CA VAL A 189 13.14 12.12 8.68
C VAL A 189 13.94 10.90 9.10
N LEU A 190 14.48 10.11 8.16
CA LEU A 190 15.36 8.99 8.48
C LEU A 190 16.63 9.48 9.18
N ARG A 191 17.18 8.75 10.15
CA ARG A 191 18.53 8.99 10.72
C ARG A 191 19.62 8.61 9.71
N PRO A 192 20.85 9.16 9.78
CA PRO A 192 21.96 8.65 8.98
C PRO A 192 22.15 7.15 9.26
N GLY A 193 22.25 6.33 8.23
CA GLY A 193 22.23 4.86 8.33
C GLY A 193 20.83 4.24 8.47
N GLY A 194 19.78 5.06 8.62
CA GLY A 194 18.38 4.61 8.62
C GLY A 194 17.95 4.09 7.26
N THR A 195 16.89 3.27 7.23
CA THR A 195 16.52 2.49 6.04
C THR A 195 15.11 2.80 5.54
N LEU A 196 14.95 2.84 4.22
CA LEU A 196 13.66 2.91 3.55
C LEU A 196 13.37 1.57 2.89
N SER A 197 12.25 0.93 3.23
CA SER A 197 11.67 -0.16 2.44
C SER A 197 10.45 0.35 1.68
N HIS A 198 10.59 0.47 0.37
CA HIS A 198 9.57 0.95 -0.55
C HIS A 198 9.04 -0.20 -1.40
N ILE A 199 7.76 -0.52 -1.25
CA ILE A 199 7.11 -1.62 -1.94
C ILE A 199 5.88 -1.08 -2.65
N ASP A 200 5.85 -1.07 -3.99
CA ASP A 200 4.70 -0.54 -4.71
C ASP A 200 4.51 -1.14 -6.10
N VAL A 201 3.34 -0.87 -6.66
CA VAL A 201 2.97 -1.16 -8.03
C VAL A 201 3.35 0.00 -8.95
N PHE A 202 3.86 -0.33 -10.13
CA PHE A 202 4.33 0.65 -11.10
C PHE A 202 3.78 0.39 -12.50
N THR A 203 3.39 1.47 -13.16
CA THR A 203 3.43 1.55 -14.61
C THR A 203 4.89 1.66 -15.07
N ARG A 204 5.17 1.33 -16.34
CA ARG A 204 6.50 1.54 -16.92
C ARG A 204 6.98 2.98 -16.78
N GLN A 205 6.09 3.96 -16.94
CA GLN A 205 6.44 5.36 -16.86
C GLN A 205 6.77 5.78 -15.42
N ARG A 206 5.93 5.41 -14.45
CA ARG A 206 6.18 5.71 -13.03
C ARG A 206 7.49 5.12 -12.53
N LEU A 207 7.84 3.90 -12.96
CA LEU A 207 9.13 3.28 -12.61
C LEU A 207 10.32 4.04 -13.20
N ARG A 208 10.22 4.57 -14.42
CA ARG A 208 11.26 5.42 -15.02
C ARG A 208 11.43 6.74 -14.25
N THR A 209 10.32 7.37 -13.88
CA THR A 209 10.34 8.60 -13.06
C THR A 209 11.00 8.33 -11.72
N MET A 210 10.64 7.23 -11.05
CA MET A 210 11.27 6.79 -9.81
C MET A 210 12.79 6.68 -10.00
N ARG A 211 13.26 5.94 -11.00
CA ARG A 211 14.69 5.77 -11.28
C ARG A 211 15.42 7.10 -11.49
N GLY A 212 14.84 8.03 -12.25
CA GLY A 212 15.41 9.36 -12.44
C GLY A 212 15.54 10.15 -11.14
N ILE A 213 14.51 10.14 -10.29
CA ILE A 213 14.57 10.77 -8.97
C ILE A 213 15.66 10.14 -8.11
N THR A 214 15.74 8.80 -8.10
CA THR A 214 16.74 8.09 -7.29
C THR A 214 18.18 8.35 -7.71
N GLU A 215 18.43 8.60 -8.99
CA GLU A 215 19.76 8.98 -9.51
C GLU A 215 20.16 10.41 -9.08
N GLU A 216 19.19 11.30 -8.93
CA GLU A 216 19.40 12.71 -8.57
C GLU A 216 19.41 12.96 -7.06
N MET A 217 19.17 11.94 -6.23
CA MET A 217 18.96 12.09 -4.79
C MET A 217 20.04 11.37 -3.95
N PRO A 218 21.23 11.99 -3.75
CA PRO A 218 22.38 11.34 -3.11
C PRO A 218 22.19 10.98 -1.64
N GLN A 219 21.17 11.55 -0.98
CA GLN A 219 20.86 11.27 0.43
C GLN A 219 20.33 9.86 0.67
N LEU A 220 19.78 9.19 -0.36
CA LEU A 220 19.35 7.79 -0.28
C LEU A 220 20.17 6.92 -1.23
N LYS A 221 20.97 6.03 -0.66
CA LYS A 221 21.67 4.98 -1.41
C LYS A 221 20.76 3.76 -1.55
N TRP A 222 20.24 3.54 -2.75
CA TRP A 222 19.46 2.36 -3.09
C TRP A 222 20.37 1.13 -3.18
N ILE A 223 20.04 0.09 -2.41
CA ILE A 223 20.87 -1.12 -2.28
C ILE A 223 20.23 -2.34 -2.93
N THR A 224 18.90 -2.39 -3.03
CA THR A 224 18.16 -3.47 -3.69
C THR A 224 16.98 -2.93 -4.49
N ASP A 225 16.64 -3.64 -5.57
CA ASP A 225 15.43 -3.42 -6.38
C ASP A 225 14.97 -4.78 -6.92
N HIS A 226 14.05 -5.42 -6.21
CA HIS A 226 13.51 -6.74 -6.54
C HIS A 226 12.15 -6.62 -7.24
N ASP A 227 11.95 -7.43 -8.29
CA ASP A 227 10.63 -7.61 -8.88
C ASP A 227 9.88 -8.70 -8.12
N VAL A 228 8.77 -8.35 -7.46
CA VAL A 228 7.90 -9.31 -6.77
C VAL A 228 6.56 -9.49 -7.51
N SER A 229 6.52 -9.13 -8.80
CA SER A 229 5.31 -9.21 -9.61
C SER A 229 4.73 -10.63 -9.68
N ALA A 230 5.58 -11.66 -9.71
CA ALA A 230 5.13 -13.03 -9.86
C ALA A 230 4.36 -13.49 -8.61
N GLU A 231 4.89 -13.17 -7.44
CA GLU A 231 4.38 -13.46 -6.10
C GLU A 231 3.08 -12.68 -5.86
N VAL A 232 3.03 -11.41 -6.24
CA VAL A 232 1.82 -10.58 -6.14
C VAL A 232 0.73 -11.07 -7.09
N ARG A 233 1.04 -11.39 -8.36
CA ARG A 233 0.07 -11.99 -9.28
C ARG A 233 -0.42 -13.34 -8.75
N ALA A 234 0.44 -14.11 -8.11
CA ALA A 234 0.08 -15.39 -7.49
C ALA A 234 -0.88 -15.22 -6.30
N ALA A 235 -0.72 -14.20 -5.46
CA ALA A 235 -1.66 -13.85 -4.38
C ALA A 235 -3.01 -13.39 -4.92
N VAL A 236 -3.01 -12.45 -5.88
CA VAL A 236 -4.25 -11.96 -6.50
C VAL A 236 -5.03 -13.11 -7.15
N ARG A 237 -4.37 -14.01 -7.88
CA ARG A 237 -5.04 -15.18 -8.47
C ARG A 237 -5.68 -16.07 -7.41
N ARG A 238 -5.04 -16.26 -6.26
CA ARG A 238 -5.59 -17.03 -5.13
C ARG A 238 -6.78 -16.33 -4.49
N ARG A 239 -6.72 -15.01 -4.28
CA ARG A 239 -7.87 -14.21 -3.82
C ARG A 239 -9.03 -14.27 -4.80
N MET A 240 -8.75 -14.32 -6.09
CA MET A 240 -9.76 -14.43 -7.14
C MET A 240 -10.22 -15.87 -7.43
N ALA A 241 -9.64 -16.89 -6.81
CA ALA A 241 -10.05 -18.27 -7.05
C ALA A 241 -11.46 -18.55 -6.45
N PRO A 242 -12.30 -19.38 -7.10
CA PRO A 242 -13.56 -19.84 -6.50
C PRO A 242 -13.35 -20.41 -5.10
N GLY A 243 -14.25 -20.05 -4.17
CA GLY A 243 -14.18 -20.51 -2.79
C GLY A 243 -13.06 -19.88 -1.97
N SER A 244 -12.27 -18.94 -2.49
CA SER A 244 -11.27 -18.20 -1.71
C SER A 244 -11.93 -17.47 -0.53
N ARG A 245 -11.15 -17.20 0.52
CA ARG A 245 -11.61 -16.39 1.66
C ARG A 245 -12.20 -15.05 1.19
N PHE A 246 -11.46 -14.38 0.31
CA PHE A 246 -11.85 -13.10 -0.29
C PHE A 246 -13.23 -13.17 -0.99
N ARG A 247 -13.50 -14.21 -1.77
CA ARG A 247 -14.83 -14.41 -2.40
C ARG A 247 -15.91 -14.79 -1.40
N ARG A 248 -15.60 -15.63 -0.41
CA ARG A 248 -16.57 -16.04 0.61
C ARG A 248 -17.06 -14.86 1.45
N THR A 249 -16.21 -13.87 1.72
CA THR A 249 -16.63 -12.64 2.43
C THR A 249 -17.71 -11.89 1.65
N LEU A 250 -17.51 -11.71 0.34
CA LEU A 250 -18.52 -11.12 -0.53
C LEU A 250 -19.79 -11.98 -0.60
N ASP A 251 -19.63 -13.30 -0.74
CA ASP A 251 -20.76 -14.21 -0.91
C ASP A 251 -21.73 -14.20 0.27
N ARG A 252 -21.18 -14.04 1.49
CA ARG A 252 -21.94 -13.94 2.75
C ARG A 252 -22.76 -12.66 2.87
N GLN A 253 -22.44 -11.61 2.11
CA GLN A 253 -23.21 -10.37 2.14
C GLN A 253 -24.54 -10.53 1.40
N ARG A 254 -25.65 -10.19 2.07
CA ARG A 254 -26.98 -10.16 1.45
C ARG A 254 -27.07 -8.97 0.50
N MET A 255 -26.99 -9.25 -0.79
CA MET A 255 -27.05 -8.26 -1.87
C MET A 255 -28.02 -8.73 -2.95
N ASN A 256 -28.70 -7.78 -3.60
CA ASN A 256 -29.47 -8.11 -4.81
C ASN A 256 -28.51 -8.49 -5.98
N PRO A 257 -29.00 -9.18 -7.03
CA PRO A 257 -28.14 -9.69 -8.11
C PRO A 257 -27.36 -8.62 -8.87
N LEU A 258 -27.94 -7.43 -9.04
CA LEU A 258 -27.29 -6.31 -9.74
C LEU A 258 -26.10 -5.78 -8.92
N VAL A 259 -26.32 -5.51 -7.63
CA VAL A 259 -25.27 -5.03 -6.71
C VAL A 259 -24.16 -6.07 -6.58
N ARG A 260 -24.51 -7.36 -6.51
CA ARG A 260 -23.51 -8.44 -6.47
C ARG A 260 -22.65 -8.49 -7.74
N THR A 261 -23.25 -8.28 -8.91
CA THR A 261 -22.52 -8.22 -10.19
C THR A 261 -21.55 -7.04 -10.22
N ILE A 262 -22.00 -5.87 -9.74
CA ILE A 262 -21.17 -4.67 -9.63
C ILE A 262 -20.01 -4.92 -8.67
N ALA A 263 -20.28 -5.44 -7.47
CA ALA A 263 -19.26 -5.68 -6.45
C ALA A 263 -18.20 -6.68 -6.92
N THR A 264 -18.61 -7.79 -7.56
CA THR A 264 -17.69 -8.79 -8.13
C THR A 264 -16.77 -8.18 -9.20
N HIS A 265 -17.31 -7.27 -10.02
CA HIS A 265 -16.50 -6.56 -11.01
C HIS A 265 -15.54 -5.55 -10.37
N SER A 266 -16.03 -4.74 -9.43
CA SER A 266 -15.21 -3.78 -8.69
C SER A 266 -14.04 -4.47 -8.01
N GLN A 267 -14.20 -5.70 -7.52
CA GLN A 267 -13.11 -6.49 -6.97
C GLN A 267 -11.99 -6.78 -7.98
N ILE A 268 -12.33 -7.13 -9.24
CA ILE A 268 -11.33 -7.36 -10.30
C ILE A 268 -10.55 -6.07 -10.58
N LEU A 269 -11.21 -4.91 -10.51
CA LEU A 269 -10.57 -3.62 -10.74
C LEU A 269 -9.70 -3.16 -9.56
N MET A 270 -10.19 -3.32 -8.33
CA MET A 270 -9.56 -2.77 -7.12
C MET A 270 -8.45 -3.66 -6.56
N PHE A 271 -8.54 -4.98 -6.69
CA PHE A 271 -7.59 -5.93 -6.08
C PHE A 271 -6.64 -6.54 -7.10
N GLY A 272 -6.12 -5.73 -8.02
CA GLY A 272 -5.06 -6.14 -8.94
C GLY A 272 -5.48 -7.19 -9.97
N GLY A 273 -6.76 -7.41 -10.21
CA GLY A 273 -7.23 -8.46 -11.12
C GLY A 273 -6.65 -8.28 -12.53
N MET A 274 -6.61 -7.06 -13.05
CA MET A 274 -5.97 -6.76 -14.34
C MET A 274 -4.46 -7.03 -14.32
N PHE A 275 -3.78 -6.69 -13.22
CA PHE A 275 -2.38 -7.03 -13.00
C PHE A 275 -2.17 -8.56 -12.98
N ALA A 276 -3.11 -9.34 -12.45
CA ALA A 276 -3.03 -10.81 -12.48
C ALA A 276 -3.44 -11.46 -13.82
N GLY A 277 -3.88 -10.68 -14.81
CA GLY A 277 -4.29 -11.14 -16.14
C GLY A 277 -5.80 -11.32 -16.32
N TYR A 278 -6.62 -10.98 -15.31
CA TYR A 278 -8.07 -11.00 -15.43
C TYR A 278 -8.56 -9.82 -16.28
N ARG A 279 -9.60 -10.05 -17.08
CA ARG A 279 -10.25 -9.00 -17.85
C ARG A 279 -11.65 -8.75 -17.29
N PRO A 280 -12.06 -7.48 -17.16
CA PRO A 280 -13.43 -7.16 -16.78
C PRO A 280 -14.43 -7.75 -17.79
N PRO A 281 -15.58 -8.29 -17.34
CA PRO A 281 -16.61 -8.81 -18.24
C PRO A 281 -17.15 -7.75 -19.21
N SER A 282 -17.54 -8.17 -20.41
CA SER A 282 -18.09 -7.31 -21.46
C SER A 282 -19.35 -6.55 -21.00
N SER A 283 -20.17 -7.18 -20.15
CA SER A 283 -21.39 -6.59 -19.59
C SER A 283 -21.11 -5.33 -18.77
N VAL A 284 -19.95 -5.23 -18.12
CA VAL A 284 -19.64 -4.05 -17.30
C VAL A 284 -19.09 -2.89 -18.12
N LYS A 285 -18.46 -3.16 -19.26
CA LYS A 285 -18.20 -2.11 -20.26
C LYS A 285 -19.50 -1.46 -20.72
N VAL A 286 -20.57 -2.25 -20.88
CA VAL A 286 -21.90 -1.76 -21.25
C VAL A 286 -22.51 -0.96 -20.10
N LEU A 287 -22.55 -1.51 -18.88
CA LEU A 287 -23.07 -0.80 -17.71
C LEU A 287 -22.35 0.53 -17.44
N SER A 288 -21.04 0.56 -17.71
CA SER A 288 -20.26 1.78 -17.53
C SER A 288 -20.50 2.82 -18.61
N ARG A 289 -20.67 2.41 -19.88
CA ARG A 289 -21.15 3.30 -20.96
C ARG A 289 -22.53 3.90 -20.66
N LEU A 290 -23.37 3.15 -19.95
CA LEU A 290 -24.69 3.60 -19.49
C LEU A 290 -24.64 4.46 -18.22
N GLY A 291 -23.45 4.74 -17.67
CA GLY A 291 -23.28 5.56 -16.45
C GLY A 291 -23.70 4.85 -15.15
N LEU A 292 -24.04 3.57 -15.20
CA LEU A 292 -24.52 2.79 -14.05
C LEU A 292 -23.37 2.29 -13.15
N VAL A 293 -22.15 2.21 -13.69
CA VAL A 293 -20.95 1.75 -12.97
C VAL A 293 -19.75 2.60 -13.38
N PRO A 294 -18.90 3.08 -12.46
CA PRO A 294 -17.68 3.79 -12.82
C PRO A 294 -16.72 2.94 -13.67
N TRP A 295 -16.32 3.42 -14.84
CA TRP A 295 -15.20 2.80 -15.58
C TRP A 295 -13.92 3.24 -14.91
N MET A 296 -13.24 2.32 -14.23
CA MET A 296 -11.82 2.49 -13.94
C MET A 296 -11.07 1.78 -15.05
N SER A 297 -10.56 2.53 -16.02
CA SER A 297 -9.51 2.00 -16.89
C SER A 297 -8.37 1.59 -15.96
N GLY A 298 -8.09 0.29 -15.87
CA GLY A 298 -6.92 -0.16 -15.15
C GLY A 298 -5.70 0.55 -15.67
N LEU A 299 -4.98 1.21 -14.78
CA LEU A 299 -3.64 1.64 -15.13
C LEU A 299 -2.85 0.41 -15.61
N PRO A 300 -2.04 0.53 -16.67
CA PRO A 300 -1.21 -0.55 -17.18
C PRO A 300 -0.06 -0.81 -16.20
N MET A 301 -0.41 -1.30 -15.01
CA MET A 301 0.53 -1.72 -14.00
C MET A 301 1.31 -2.91 -14.56
N GLU A 302 2.61 -2.73 -14.73
CA GLU A 302 3.50 -3.70 -15.37
C GLU A 302 4.30 -4.47 -14.34
N SER A 303 4.74 -3.79 -13.28
CA SER A 303 5.61 -4.38 -12.25
C SER A 303 5.15 -4.05 -10.84
N TYR A 304 5.51 -4.89 -9.89
CA TYR A 304 5.42 -4.65 -8.46
C TYR A 304 6.83 -4.79 -7.89
N ARG A 305 7.38 -3.72 -7.32
CA ARG A 305 8.80 -3.63 -6.95
C ARG A 305 8.94 -3.52 -5.45
N HIS A 306 9.97 -4.18 -4.91
CA HIS A 306 10.46 -3.98 -3.55
C HIS A 306 11.86 -3.38 -3.63
N GLN A 307 12.00 -2.18 -3.12
CA GLN A 307 13.22 -1.39 -3.21
C GLN A 307 13.65 -0.99 -1.81
N VAL A 308 14.93 -1.21 -1.48
CA VAL A 308 15.49 -0.81 -0.19
C VAL A 308 16.56 0.25 -0.41
N ALA A 309 16.53 1.30 0.40
CA ALA A 309 17.56 2.34 0.44
C ALA A 309 18.07 2.57 1.86
N VAL A 310 19.29 3.07 1.96
CA VAL A 310 19.92 3.51 3.21
C VAL A 310 20.18 5.01 3.11
N ARG A 311 19.85 5.76 4.15
CA ARG A 311 20.22 7.19 4.24
C ARG A 311 21.72 7.32 4.44
N VAL A 312 22.38 8.07 3.56
CA VAL A 312 23.83 8.37 3.59
C VAL A 312 24.09 9.67 4.33
#